data_AF-A0ABD0AJ56-F1
#
_entry.id   AF-A0ABD0AJ56-F1
#
_cell.length_a   1.000
_cell.length_b   1.000
_cell.length_c   1.000
_cell.angle_alpha   90.00
_cell.angle_beta   90.00
_cell.angle_gamma   90.00
#
_symmetry.space_group_name_H-M   'P 1'
#
loop_
_entity.id
_entity.type
_entity.pdbx_description
1 polymer ?
#
loop_
_entity_poly.entity_id
_entity_poly.type
_entity_poly.pdbx_seq_one_letter_code
_entity_poly.pdbx_strand_id
1 'polypeptide(L)'
;MKGVAILLMLMHHSMAFPDRIPQKYEFAVSSSGLKHLILVGSFGKICVAIFMFLGGLGLAKQIQANKFHFLKKVWGLYRVYWRVFFIFVPLGFLFFSRQPKYTQAFMWNRFARFSFDKFIQNLTGYAATYNGEWWFIRAFIAAILLGTIYYYLTEKIHIVYVETGLVLFISVITVKFLPALIKLDTFSSLASSVVSY
;
A
#
# COMPACT_ATOMS: atom_id res chain seq x y z
N MET A 1 -14.87 -13.03 3.79
CA MET A 1 -14.02 -11.91 4.28
C MET A 1 -12.97 -11.45 3.26
N LYS A 2 -12.03 -12.29 2.80
CA LYS A 2 -10.97 -11.85 1.85
C LYS A 2 -11.52 -11.31 0.51
N GLY A 3 -12.54 -11.96 -0.07
CA GLY A 3 -13.18 -11.50 -1.30
C GLY A 3 -13.83 -10.12 -1.17
N VAL A 4 -14.53 -9.86 -0.06
CA VAL A 4 -15.15 -8.55 0.23
C VAL A 4 -14.08 -7.46 0.33
N ALA A 5 -12.95 -7.73 0.98
CA ALA A 5 -11.84 -6.77 1.05
C ALA A 5 -11.24 -6.47 -0.34
N ILE A 6 -11.17 -7.46 -1.23
CA ILE A 6 -10.73 -7.25 -2.63
C ILE A 6 -11.73 -6.38 -3.39
N LEU A 7 -13.03 -6.62 -3.25
CA LEU A 7 -14.06 -5.79 -3.89
C LEU A 7 -14.00 -4.34 -3.40
N LEU A 8 -13.82 -4.13 -2.09
CA LEU A 8 -13.65 -2.80 -1.50
C LEU A 8 -12.36 -2.11 -1.99
N MET A 9 -11.27 -2.86 -2.16
CA MET A 9 -10.03 -2.34 -2.74
C MET A 9 -10.25 -1.87 -4.19
N LEU A 10 -10.90 -2.68 -5.02
CA LEU A 10 -11.22 -2.31 -6.40
C LEU A 10 -12.12 -1.06 -6.44
N MET A 11 -13.18 -1.03 -5.63
CA MET A 11 -14.06 0.13 -5.49
C MET A 11 -13.27 1.39 -5.12
N HIS A 12 -12.37 1.30 -4.15
CA HIS A 12 -11.55 2.44 -3.73
C HIS A 12 -10.65 2.96 -4.86
N HIS A 13 -9.87 2.09 -5.51
CA HIS A 13 -8.91 2.53 -6.51
C HIS A 13 -9.56 2.96 -7.83
N SER A 14 -10.77 2.49 -8.13
CA SER A 14 -11.51 2.88 -9.33
C SER A 14 -12.33 4.16 -9.14
N MET A 15 -12.87 4.42 -7.95
CA MET A 15 -13.91 5.45 -7.76
C MET A 15 -13.52 6.60 -6.83
N ALA A 16 -12.53 6.43 -5.93
CA ALA A 16 -12.22 7.43 -4.92
C ALA A 16 -11.43 8.65 -5.43
N PHE A 17 -10.87 8.57 -6.64
CA PHE A 17 -9.94 9.57 -7.18
C PHE A 17 -10.50 10.20 -8.45
N PRO A 18 -11.13 11.39 -8.38
CA PRO A 18 -11.70 12.05 -9.55
C PRO A 18 -10.66 12.29 -10.64
N ASP A 19 -9.43 12.65 -10.26
CA ASP A 19 -8.35 12.94 -11.20
C ASP A 19 -7.88 11.73 -12.01
N ARG A 20 -8.33 10.50 -11.66
CA ARG A 20 -8.04 9.25 -12.39
C ARG A 20 -9.13 8.88 -13.39
N ILE A 21 -10.27 9.56 -13.35
CA ILE A 21 -11.37 9.34 -14.31
C ILE A 21 -10.91 9.87 -15.67
N PRO A 22 -11.13 9.13 -16.77
CA PRO A 22 -10.74 9.64 -18.08
C PRO A 22 -11.60 10.84 -18.47
N GLN A 23 -10.98 11.88 -19.03
CA GLN A 23 -11.64 13.15 -19.39
C GLN A 23 -12.88 12.95 -20.29
N LYS A 24 -12.86 11.92 -21.14
CA LYS A 24 -13.98 11.56 -22.02
C LYS A 24 -15.26 11.13 -21.28
N TYR A 25 -15.14 10.72 -20.01
CA TYR A 25 -16.26 10.28 -19.18
C TYR A 25 -16.67 11.31 -18.12
N GLU A 26 -15.96 12.44 -18.00
CA GLU A 26 -16.31 13.51 -17.05
C GLU A 26 -17.72 14.08 -17.32
N PHE A 27 -18.20 14.02 -18.58
CA PHE A 27 -19.54 14.48 -18.98
C PHE A 27 -20.63 13.40 -18.89
N ALA A 28 -20.26 12.13 -18.66
CA ALA A 28 -21.22 11.02 -18.62
C ALA A 28 -21.92 10.88 -17.25
N VAL A 29 -21.43 11.59 -16.22
CA VAL A 29 -21.96 11.54 -14.86
C VAL A 29 -22.29 12.96 -14.43
N SER A 30 -23.51 13.18 -13.93
CA SER A 30 -23.88 14.47 -13.36
C SER A 30 -22.94 14.85 -12.20
N SER A 31 -22.77 16.14 -11.93
CA SER A 31 -21.94 16.62 -10.81
C SER A 31 -22.36 16.03 -9.46
N SER A 32 -23.65 15.73 -9.29
CA SER A 32 -24.18 15.00 -8.14
C SER A 32 -23.78 13.52 -8.16
N GLY A 33 -23.91 12.83 -9.30
CA GLY A 33 -23.51 11.42 -9.43
C GLY A 33 -22.02 11.19 -9.15
N LEU A 34 -21.14 12.11 -9.58
CA LEU A 34 -19.71 12.03 -9.32
C LEU A 34 -19.40 12.11 -7.82
N LYS A 35 -20.08 13.00 -7.07
CA LYS A 35 -19.93 13.11 -5.62
C LYS A 35 -20.31 11.81 -4.90
N HIS A 36 -21.42 11.18 -5.31
CA HIS A 36 -21.85 9.90 -4.74
C HIS A 36 -20.86 8.77 -5.05
N LEU A 37 -20.33 8.73 -6.28
CA LEU A 37 -19.33 7.75 -6.68
C LEU A 37 -18.03 7.87 -5.85
N ILE A 38 -17.54 9.10 -5.65
CA ILE A 38 -16.36 9.36 -4.82
C ILE A 38 -16.62 9.00 -3.36
N LEU A 39 -17.82 9.28 -2.84
CA LEU A 39 -18.19 8.92 -1.47
C LEU A 39 -18.16 7.41 -1.27
N VAL A 40 -18.77 6.64 -2.19
CA VAL A 40 -18.76 5.18 -2.17
C VAL A 40 -17.33 4.63 -2.35
N GLY A 41 -16.55 5.19 -3.26
CA GLY A 41 -15.13 4.85 -3.43
C GLY A 41 -14.30 5.12 -2.17
N SER A 42 -14.57 6.22 -1.47
CA SER A 42 -13.87 6.59 -0.24
C SER A 42 -14.14 5.59 0.89
N PHE A 43 -15.35 5.02 0.95
CA PHE A 43 -15.69 3.96 1.90
C PHE A 43 -14.82 2.71 1.70
N GLY A 44 -14.48 2.37 0.45
CA GLY A 44 -13.62 1.25 0.10
C GLY A 44 -12.22 1.28 0.76
N LYS A 45 -11.76 2.44 1.24
CA LYS A 45 -10.48 2.61 1.94
C LYS A 45 -10.32 1.70 3.16
N ILE A 46 -11.43 1.27 3.77
CA ILE A 46 -11.43 0.32 4.91
C ILE A 46 -10.81 -1.05 4.57
N CYS A 47 -10.69 -1.40 3.29
CA CYS A 47 -10.08 -2.67 2.86
C CYS A 47 -8.67 -2.89 3.41
N VAL A 48 -7.87 -1.82 3.51
CA VAL A 48 -6.49 -1.88 4.03
C VAL A 48 -6.49 -2.33 5.48
N ALA A 49 -7.40 -1.79 6.31
CA ALA A 49 -7.53 -2.18 7.71
C ALA A 49 -7.95 -3.65 7.85
N ILE A 50 -8.90 -4.11 7.02
CA ILE A 50 -9.34 -5.51 7.00
C ILE A 50 -8.18 -6.45 6.61
N PHE A 51 -7.40 -6.10 5.59
CA PHE A 51 -6.23 -6.88 5.18
C PHE A 51 -5.16 -6.95 6.26
N MET A 52 -4.86 -5.82 6.91
CA MET A 52 -3.87 -5.77 7.99
C MET A 52 -4.35 -6.56 9.22
N PHE A 53 -5.62 -6.45 9.59
CA PHE A 53 -6.20 -7.19 10.71
C PHE A 53 -6.15 -8.71 10.48
N LEU A 54 -6.66 -9.18 9.34
CA LEU A 54 -6.62 -10.59 8.98
C LEU A 54 -5.18 -11.10 8.82
N GLY A 55 -4.29 -10.26 8.30
CA GLY A 55 -2.85 -10.54 8.20
C GLY A 55 -2.20 -10.73 9.57
N GLY A 56 -2.49 -9.84 10.52
CA GLY A 56 -2.01 -9.90 11.90
C GLY A 56 -2.52 -11.12 12.67
N LEU A 57 -3.82 -11.44 12.56
CA LEU A 57 -4.36 -12.68 13.14
C LEU A 57 -3.70 -13.93 12.57
N GLY A 58 -3.48 -13.95 11.25
CA GLY A 58 -2.76 -15.03 10.59
C GLY A 58 -1.30 -15.13 11.02
N LEU A 59 -0.65 -14.01 11.31
CA LEU A 59 0.71 -13.95 11.84
C LEU A 59 0.76 -14.52 13.27
N ALA A 60 -0.10 -14.04 14.17
CA ALA A 60 -0.16 -14.52 15.56
C ALA A 60 -0.36 -16.03 15.64
N LYS A 61 -1.32 -16.58 14.87
CA LYS A 61 -1.54 -18.04 14.79
C LYS A 61 -0.32 -18.81 14.28
N GLN A 62 0.45 -18.23 13.35
CA GLN A 62 1.66 -18.86 12.83
C GLN A 62 2.79 -18.86 13.87
N ILE A 63 2.91 -17.80 14.67
CA ILE A 63 3.89 -17.70 15.75
C ILE A 63 3.54 -18.70 16.85
N GLN A 64 2.29 -18.71 17.34
CA GLN A 64 1.80 -19.66 18.34
C GLN A 64 2.02 -21.13 17.96
N ALA A 65 1.88 -21.44 16.68
CA ALA A 65 2.10 -22.80 16.18
C ALA A 65 3.57 -23.13 15.92
N ASN A 66 4.52 -22.27 16.27
CA ASN A 66 5.96 -22.38 15.94
C ASN A 66 6.24 -22.61 14.44
N LYS A 67 5.38 -22.07 13.57
CA LYS A 67 5.45 -22.21 12.10
C LYS A 67 5.88 -20.91 11.41
N PHE A 68 6.17 -19.85 12.18
CA PHE A 68 6.52 -18.56 11.64
C PHE A 68 7.99 -18.52 11.20
N HIS A 69 8.20 -18.20 9.92
CA HIS A 69 9.52 -17.90 9.37
C HIS A 69 9.44 -16.58 8.60
N PHE A 70 10.06 -15.53 9.12
CA PHE A 70 10.01 -14.18 8.54
C PHE A 70 10.41 -14.17 7.05
N LEU A 71 11.59 -14.71 6.73
CA LEU A 71 12.10 -14.74 5.36
C LEU A 71 11.19 -15.50 4.40
N LYS A 72 10.63 -16.64 4.84
CA LYS A 72 9.69 -17.43 4.03
C LYS A 72 8.40 -16.66 3.74
N LYS A 73 7.92 -15.86 4.70
CA LYS A 73 6.73 -15.01 4.55
C LYS A 73 6.98 -13.88 3.56
N VAL A 74 8.09 -13.16 3.71
CA VAL A 74 8.51 -12.07 2.81
C VAL A 74 8.74 -12.61 1.40
N TRP A 75 9.45 -13.73 1.25
CA TRP A 75 9.64 -14.39 -0.04
C TRP A 75 8.32 -14.83 -0.68
N GLY A 76 7.36 -15.30 0.12
CA GLY A 76 6.00 -15.60 -0.34
C GLY A 76 5.29 -14.39 -0.94
N LEU A 77 5.41 -13.22 -0.30
CA LEU A 77 4.89 -11.95 -0.81
C LEU A 77 5.56 -11.57 -2.14
N TYR A 78 6.90 -11.59 -2.19
CA TYR A 78 7.65 -11.24 -3.40
C TYR A 78 7.35 -12.18 -4.58
N ARG A 79 7.12 -13.48 -4.35
CA ARG A 79 6.70 -14.41 -5.42
C ARG A 79 5.35 -14.04 -6.05
N VAL A 80 4.40 -13.54 -5.25
CA VAL A 80 3.12 -13.05 -5.79
C VAL A 80 3.34 -11.73 -6.52
N TYR A 81 4.09 -10.82 -5.92
CA TYR A 81 4.44 -9.54 -6.49
C TYR A 81 5.14 -9.67 -7.85
N TRP A 82 6.18 -10.50 -7.94
CA TRP A 82 6.94 -10.71 -9.17
C TRP A 82 6.13 -11.37 -10.27
N ARG A 83 5.20 -12.28 -9.94
CA ARG A 83 4.27 -12.82 -10.95
C ARG A 83 3.47 -11.71 -11.62
N VAL A 84 2.93 -10.79 -10.83
CA VAL A 84 2.21 -9.62 -11.36
C VAL A 84 3.17 -8.70 -12.11
N PHE A 85 4.34 -8.41 -11.53
CA PHE A 85 5.35 -7.52 -12.11
C PHE A 85 5.79 -7.96 -13.51
N PHE A 86 6.22 -9.21 -13.66
CA PHE A 86 6.73 -9.75 -14.94
C PHE A 86 5.64 -9.94 -16.00
N ILE A 87 4.37 -9.92 -15.62
CA ILE A 87 3.25 -9.90 -16.58
C ILE A 87 2.94 -8.45 -16.98
N PHE A 88 2.64 -7.59 -16.01
CA PHE A 88 2.08 -6.27 -16.30
C PHE A 88 3.12 -5.22 -16.70
N VAL A 89 4.35 -5.27 -16.21
CA VAL A 89 5.37 -4.27 -16.56
C VAL A 89 5.79 -4.39 -18.02
N PRO A 90 6.12 -5.59 -18.55
CA PRO A 90 6.44 -5.73 -19.98
C PRO A 90 5.26 -5.35 -20.87
N LEU A 91 4.04 -5.79 -20.54
CA LEU A 91 2.83 -5.38 -21.27
C LEU A 91 2.63 -3.86 -21.24
N GLY A 92 2.92 -3.21 -20.11
CA GLY A 92 2.95 -1.77 -19.94
C GLY A 92 3.83 -1.07 -20.98
N PHE A 93 5.09 -1.49 -21.08
CA PHE A 93 6.02 -0.92 -22.04
C PHE A 93 5.70 -1.30 -23.49
N LEU A 94 5.19 -2.50 -23.77
CA LEU A 94 4.87 -2.93 -25.14
C LEU A 94 3.66 -2.18 -25.72
N PHE A 95 2.58 -2.05 -24.94
CA PHE A 95 1.31 -1.53 -25.45
C PHE A 95 1.04 -0.06 -25.09
N PHE A 96 1.63 0.45 -24.01
CA PHE A 96 1.27 1.76 -23.45
C PHE A 96 2.40 2.80 -23.45
N SER A 97 3.53 2.52 -24.13
CA SER A 97 4.65 3.47 -24.25
C SER A 97 4.30 4.79 -24.94
N ARG A 98 3.27 4.81 -25.81
CA ARG A 98 2.84 5.99 -26.58
C ARG A 98 1.41 6.43 -26.23
N GLN A 99 0.94 6.10 -25.04
CA GLN A 99 -0.43 6.41 -24.64
C GLN A 99 -0.63 7.93 -24.52
N PRO A 100 -1.66 8.51 -25.18
CA PRO A 100 -1.97 9.93 -25.02
C PRO A 100 -2.50 10.21 -23.61
N LYS A 101 -2.40 11.47 -23.17
CA LYS A 101 -3.00 11.90 -21.90
C LYS A 101 -4.50 11.62 -21.94
N TYR A 102 -4.97 10.74 -21.06
CA TYR A 102 -6.39 10.37 -20.95
C TYR A 102 -7.04 10.83 -19.65
N THR A 103 -6.25 11.23 -18.67
CA THR A 103 -6.70 11.60 -17.33
C THR A 103 -5.82 12.72 -16.76
N GLN A 104 -6.27 13.41 -15.71
CA GLN A 104 -5.53 14.50 -15.09
C GLN A 104 -4.40 14.02 -14.16
N ALA A 105 -4.54 12.80 -13.63
CA ALA A 105 -3.52 12.19 -12.80
C ALA A 105 -2.22 11.94 -13.59
N PHE A 106 -1.07 12.17 -12.95
CA PHE A 106 0.28 11.96 -13.49
C PHE A 106 0.66 10.48 -13.76
N MET A 107 -0.32 9.59 -13.90
CA MET A 107 -0.10 8.15 -14.08
C MET A 107 -0.10 7.69 -15.55
N TRP A 108 -0.60 8.51 -16.48
CA TRP A 108 -0.78 8.10 -17.88
C TRP A 108 0.53 7.84 -18.64
N ASN A 109 1.65 8.45 -18.21
CA ASN A 109 2.95 8.37 -18.88
C ASN A 109 3.96 7.45 -18.19
N ARG A 110 3.53 6.61 -17.22
CA ARG A 110 4.43 5.78 -16.41
C ARG A 110 5.31 4.81 -17.21
N PHE A 111 4.84 4.38 -18.38
CA PHE A 111 5.54 3.46 -19.28
C PHE A 111 6.15 4.17 -20.50
N ALA A 112 6.16 5.50 -20.57
CA ALA A 112 6.61 6.23 -21.76
C ALA A 112 8.13 6.10 -22.02
N ARG A 113 8.93 5.93 -20.96
CA ARG A 113 10.38 5.76 -21.04
C ARG A 113 10.87 4.72 -20.06
N PHE A 114 11.66 3.78 -20.56
CA PHE A 114 12.32 2.80 -19.72
C PHE A 114 13.57 3.40 -19.06
N SER A 115 13.81 3.03 -17.80
CA SER A 115 15.05 3.32 -17.07
C SER A 115 15.37 2.10 -16.21
N PHE A 116 16.60 1.62 -16.32
CA PHE A 116 17.05 0.43 -15.60
C PHE A 116 17.06 0.65 -14.09
N ASP A 117 17.47 1.83 -13.63
CA ASP A 117 17.42 2.21 -12.22
C ASP A 117 15.98 2.13 -11.67
N LYS A 118 15.02 2.76 -12.36
CA LYS A 118 13.59 2.66 -11.99
C LYS A 118 13.09 1.22 -12.03
N PHE A 119 13.55 0.42 -12.99
CA PHE A 119 13.17 -0.98 -13.08
C PHE A 119 13.60 -1.76 -11.83
N ILE A 120 14.86 -1.63 -11.41
CA ILE A 120 15.39 -2.30 -10.21
C ILE A 120 14.69 -1.81 -8.95
N GLN A 121 14.47 -0.49 -8.81
CA GLN A 121 13.76 0.06 -7.66
C GLN A 121 12.31 -0.43 -7.56
N ASN A 122 11.62 -0.61 -8.69
CA ASN A 122 10.27 -1.20 -8.66
C ASN A 122 10.34 -2.73 -8.47
N LEU A 123 11.33 -3.43 -9.04
CA LEU A 123 11.48 -4.88 -8.87
C LEU A 123 11.67 -5.28 -7.40
N THR A 124 12.39 -4.46 -6.64
CA THR A 124 12.58 -4.63 -5.19
C THR A 124 11.42 -4.09 -4.36
N GLY A 125 10.49 -3.34 -4.96
CA GLY A 125 9.40 -2.65 -4.27
C GLY A 125 9.85 -1.41 -3.50
N TYR A 126 11.09 -0.96 -3.69
CA TYR A 126 11.59 0.30 -3.11
C TYR A 126 10.82 1.51 -3.67
N ALA A 127 10.58 1.52 -4.97
CA ALA A 127 9.76 2.52 -5.66
C ALA A 127 8.42 1.93 -6.11
N ALA A 128 7.43 2.80 -6.31
CA ALA A 128 6.08 2.47 -6.80
C ALA A 128 5.72 3.29 -8.05
N THR A 129 6.70 3.50 -8.93
CA THR A 129 6.54 4.39 -10.09
C THR A 129 5.76 3.73 -11.23
N TYR A 130 5.87 2.41 -11.42
CA TYR A 130 5.07 1.71 -12.43
C TYR A 130 3.61 1.50 -11.99
N ASN A 131 3.40 1.25 -10.70
CA ASN A 131 2.06 1.21 -10.10
C ASN A 131 2.12 1.81 -8.70
N GLY A 132 1.34 2.88 -8.50
CA GLY A 132 1.35 3.65 -7.25
C GLY A 132 0.98 2.79 -6.05
N GLU A 133 0.09 1.82 -6.25
CA GLU A 133 -0.45 0.98 -5.18
C GLU A 133 0.54 -0.08 -4.67
N TRP A 134 1.69 -0.23 -5.32
CA TRP A 134 2.76 -1.12 -4.86
C TRP A 134 3.47 -0.64 -3.60
N TRP A 135 3.20 0.59 -3.13
CA TRP A 135 3.62 1.06 -1.81
C TRP A 135 3.22 0.08 -0.69
N PHE A 136 2.11 -0.66 -0.88
CA PHE A 136 1.60 -1.63 0.07
C PHE A 136 2.60 -2.75 0.38
N ILE A 137 3.51 -3.11 -0.54
CA ILE A 137 4.53 -4.14 -0.29
C ILE A 137 5.42 -3.74 0.90
N ARG A 138 5.89 -2.48 0.91
CA ARG A 138 6.72 -1.94 1.99
C ARG A 138 5.93 -1.89 3.30
N ALA A 139 4.70 -1.39 3.24
CA ALA A 139 3.82 -1.31 4.40
C ALA A 139 3.52 -2.70 5.00
N PHE A 140 3.35 -3.72 4.15
CA PHE A 140 3.06 -5.08 4.61
C PHE A 140 4.29 -5.75 5.23
N ILE A 141 5.49 -5.55 4.68
CA ILE A 141 6.74 -6.03 5.29
C ILE A 141 6.95 -5.37 6.66
N ALA A 142 6.76 -4.05 6.75
CA ALA A 142 6.82 -3.32 8.01
C ALA A 142 5.78 -3.85 9.01
N ALA A 143 4.55 -4.14 8.57
CA ALA A 143 3.50 -4.70 9.41
C ALA A 143 3.84 -6.11 9.92
N ILE A 144 4.48 -6.97 9.12
CA ILE A 144 4.96 -8.28 9.59
C ILE A 144 6.01 -8.10 10.68
N LEU A 145 7.00 -7.22 10.47
CA LEU A 145 8.07 -6.96 11.42
C LEU A 145 7.52 -6.41 12.74
N LEU A 146 6.75 -5.31 12.66
CA LEU A 146 6.13 -4.67 13.82
C LEU A 146 5.15 -5.62 14.54
N GLY A 147 4.35 -6.37 13.80
CA GLY A 147 3.43 -7.35 14.37
C GLY A 147 4.14 -8.49 15.08
N THR A 148 5.30 -8.93 14.57
CA THR A 148 6.12 -9.95 15.23
C THR A 148 6.74 -9.43 16.52
N ILE A 149 7.30 -8.21 16.49
CA ILE A 149 7.86 -7.54 17.68
C ILE A 149 6.76 -7.34 18.73
N TYR A 150 5.61 -6.80 18.31
CA TYR A 150 4.45 -6.59 19.18
C TYR A 150 4.02 -7.90 19.85
N TYR A 151 3.88 -8.98 19.08
CA TYR A 151 3.48 -10.28 19.60
C TYR A 151 4.44 -10.77 20.70
N TYR A 152 5.75 -10.79 20.46
CA TYR A 152 6.71 -11.28 21.46
C TYR A 152 6.81 -10.39 22.71
N LEU A 153 6.58 -9.08 22.58
CA LEU A 153 6.53 -8.17 23.73
C LEU A 153 5.28 -8.37 24.60
N THR A 154 4.16 -8.79 23.99
CA THR A 154 2.85 -8.90 24.65
C THR A 154 2.46 -10.32 25.00
N GLU A 155 3.12 -11.34 24.45
CA GLU A 155 2.82 -12.76 24.65
C GLU A 155 2.68 -13.15 26.13
N LYS A 156 3.50 -12.55 27.01
CA LYS A 156 3.51 -12.83 28.45
C LYS A 156 2.58 -11.92 29.26
N ILE A 157 1.98 -10.93 28.62
CA ILE A 157 1.15 -9.89 29.25
C ILE A 157 -0.31 -10.18 28.92
N HIS A 158 -0.99 -10.92 29.78
CA HIS A 158 -2.41 -11.28 29.57
C HIS A 158 -3.38 -10.21 30.09
N ILE A 159 -2.98 -8.94 30.10
CA ILE A 159 -3.79 -7.82 30.61
C ILE A 159 -4.25 -6.96 29.43
N VAL A 160 -5.52 -7.12 29.05
CA VAL A 160 -6.15 -6.45 27.90
C VAL A 160 -5.98 -4.93 27.93
N TYR A 161 -6.03 -4.31 29.12
CA TYR A 161 -5.84 -2.86 29.26
C TYR A 161 -4.43 -2.40 28.89
N VAL A 162 -3.41 -3.20 29.22
CA VAL A 162 -2.01 -2.91 28.90
C VAL A 162 -1.76 -3.10 27.40
N GLU A 163 -2.29 -4.17 26.81
CA GLU A 163 -2.21 -4.39 25.36
C GLU A 163 -2.91 -3.28 24.56
N THR A 164 -4.10 -2.88 25.00
CA THR A 164 -4.87 -1.79 24.38
C THR A 164 -4.14 -0.46 24.53
N GLY A 165 -3.59 -0.18 25.72
CA GLY A 165 -2.77 1.01 25.97
C GLY A 165 -1.53 1.07 25.08
N LEU A 166 -0.83 -0.06 24.91
CA LEU A 166 0.32 -0.18 24.00
C LEU A 166 -0.06 0.07 22.54
N VAL A 167 -1.17 -0.49 22.07
CA VAL A 167 -1.65 -0.27 20.70
C VAL A 167 -2.00 1.21 20.48
N LEU A 168 -2.69 1.85 21.43
CA LEU A 168 -3.01 3.27 21.36
C LEU A 168 -1.73 4.12 21.36
N PHE A 169 -0.78 3.81 22.24
CA PHE A 169 0.51 4.50 22.32
C PHE A 169 1.30 4.40 21.01
N ILE A 170 1.47 3.19 20.48
CA ILE A 170 2.14 2.96 19.19
C ILE A 170 1.42 3.70 18.05
N SER A 171 0.08 3.71 18.07
CA SER A 171 -0.72 4.41 17.06
C SER A 171 -0.51 5.93 17.11
N VAL A 172 -0.51 6.52 18.32
CA VAL A 172 -0.23 7.95 18.50
C VAL A 172 1.19 8.30 18.06
N ILE A 173 2.19 7.49 18.42
CA ILE A 173 3.56 7.70 17.98
C ILE A 173 3.65 7.67 16.45
N THR A 174 3.05 6.67 15.81
CA THR A 174 3.13 6.47 14.36
C THR A 174 2.44 7.60 13.59
N VAL A 175 1.32 8.13 14.10
CA VAL A 175 0.53 9.17 13.42
C VAL A 175 1.02 10.59 13.71
N LYS A 176 1.53 10.85 14.92
CA LYS A 176 1.88 12.21 15.37
C LYS A 176 3.37 12.44 15.50
N PHE A 177 4.09 11.55 16.17
CA PHE A 177 5.51 11.75 16.48
C PHE A 177 6.42 11.39 15.32
N LEU A 178 6.21 10.25 14.68
CA LEU A 178 7.08 9.77 13.60
C LEU A 178 7.13 10.74 12.40
N PRO A 179 6.00 11.31 11.92
CA PRO A 179 6.03 12.31 10.86
C PRO A 179 6.68 13.64 11.30
N ALA A 180 6.60 13.99 12.59
CA ALA A 180 7.24 15.19 13.13
C ALA A 180 8.77 15.00 13.22
N LEU A 181 9.23 13.82 13.63
CA LEU A 181 10.66 13.46 13.69
C LEU A 181 11.31 13.44 12.31
N ILE A 182 10.62 12.88 11.30
CA ILE A 182 11.12 12.84 9.91
C ILE A 182 11.27 14.25 9.31
N LYS A 183 10.49 15.23 9.80
CA LYS A 183 10.54 16.62 9.36
C LYS A 183 11.63 17.45 10.04
N LEU A 184 12.34 16.92 11.03
CA LEU A 184 13.48 17.61 11.64
C LEU A 184 14.64 17.69 10.64
N ASP A 185 15.36 18.81 10.63
CA ASP A 185 16.44 19.08 9.66
C ASP A 185 17.55 18.03 9.67
N THR A 186 17.79 17.38 10.80
CA THR A 186 18.75 16.27 10.94
C THR A 186 18.35 15.03 10.15
N PHE A 187 17.04 14.81 9.93
CA PHE A 187 16.50 13.67 9.18
C PHE A 187 15.97 14.08 7.79
N SER A 188 15.92 15.38 7.48
CA SER A 188 15.48 15.89 6.17
C SER A 188 16.42 15.47 5.03
N SER A 189 17.72 15.27 5.32
CA SER A 189 18.71 14.73 4.38
C SER A 189 18.47 13.25 4.03
N LEU A 190 17.93 12.45 4.97
CA LEU A 190 17.45 11.09 4.69
C LEU A 190 16.10 11.12 3.96
N ALA A 191 15.18 12.01 4.33
CA ALA A 191 13.86 12.12 3.72
C ALA A 191 13.90 12.58 2.25
N SER A 192 14.82 13.48 1.90
CA SER A 192 14.98 14.01 0.52
C SER A 192 15.49 12.97 -0.48
N SER A 193 16.18 11.92 -0.03
CA SER A 193 16.54 10.75 -0.86
C SER A 193 15.38 9.75 -1.06
N VAL A 194 14.29 9.89 -0.31
CA VAL A 194 13.07 9.06 -0.38
C VAL A 194 11.92 9.81 -1.07
N VAL A 195 11.97 11.14 -1.12
CA VAL A 195 10.90 12.03 -1.63
C VAL A 195 11.26 12.69 -2.97
N SER A 196 12.37 12.34 -3.60
CA SER A 196 12.66 12.74 -4.99
C SER A 196 11.83 11.91 -6.00
N TYR A 197 10.52 12.16 -6.04
CA TYR A 197 9.59 11.69 -7.06
C TYR A 197 8.58 12.76 -7.45
#